data_AF-A0A645H4V7-F1
#
_entry.id   AF-A0A645H4V7-F1
#
_cell.length_a   1.000
_cell.length_b   1.000
_cell.length_c   1.000
_cell.angle_alpha   90.00
_cell.angle_beta   90.00
_cell.angle_gamma   90.00
#
_symmetry.space_group_name_H-M   'P 1'
#
loop_
_entity.id
_entity.type
_entity.pdbx_description
1 polymer ?
#
loop_
_entity_poly.entity_id
_entity_poly.type
_entity_poly.pdbx_seq_one_letter_code
_entity_poly.pdbx_strand_id
1 'polypeptide(L)'
;MELLESVPGTDGSVDLMAEPFVDGKTLGSVLEKDVDEKYYIKEQDLEIWTRMKGSKSEMRTTREGFVYHYTEGAIPYPEPLDRPSRTMLTSESSKNRSTHVVKDPQTGRLRLLTPIECERLDGFPDNWTNTGMPEKFRYFCMGNALVVGVIEMMGKKLIEMIEEKA
;
A
#
# COMPACT_ATOMS: atom_id res chain seq x y z
N MET A 1 -27.95 -32.27 -38.36
CA MET A 1 -27.68 -32.50 -36.93
C MET A 1 -26.59 -31.49 -36.60
N GLU A 2 -27.01 -30.25 -36.32
CA GLU A 2 -26.11 -29.13 -36.08
C GLU A 2 -25.43 -29.32 -34.72
N LEU A 3 -24.11 -29.19 -34.72
CA LEU A 3 -23.28 -29.14 -33.54
C LEU A 3 -23.65 -27.89 -32.76
N LEU A 4 -24.22 -28.07 -31.56
CA LEU A 4 -24.35 -27.01 -30.57
C LEU A 4 -22.94 -26.57 -30.18
N GLU A 5 -22.52 -25.40 -30.65
CA GLU A 5 -21.37 -24.70 -30.10
C GLU A 5 -21.65 -24.40 -28.63
N SER A 6 -20.78 -24.91 -27.75
CA SER A 6 -20.86 -24.67 -26.31
C SER A 6 -20.65 -23.18 -26.03
N VAL A 7 -21.64 -22.56 -25.39
CA VAL A 7 -21.52 -21.19 -24.86
C VAL A 7 -20.45 -21.18 -23.75
N PRO A 8 -19.41 -20.34 -23.82
CA PRO A 8 -18.43 -20.22 -22.74
C PRO A 8 -19.11 -19.74 -21.44
N GLY A 9 -18.93 -20.46 -20.33
CA GLY A 9 -19.29 -19.99 -18.98
C GLY A 9 -20.47 -20.72 -18.27
N THR A 10 -20.99 -21.83 -18.80
CA THR A 10 -22.17 -22.50 -18.21
C THR A 10 -21.88 -23.49 -17.07
N ASP A 11 -20.63 -23.71 -16.66
CA ASP A 11 -20.28 -24.60 -15.54
C ASP A 11 -19.88 -23.86 -14.25
N GLY A 12 -19.97 -22.54 -14.24
CA GLY A 12 -19.58 -21.71 -13.10
C GLY A 12 -18.06 -21.52 -12.96
N SER A 13 -17.25 -22.07 -13.86
CA SER A 13 -15.84 -21.72 -13.98
C SER A 13 -15.69 -20.55 -14.94
N VAL A 14 -15.76 -19.33 -14.40
CA VAL A 14 -15.12 -18.21 -15.08
C VAL A 14 -13.62 -18.39 -14.91
N ASP A 15 -12.93 -18.63 -16.02
CA ASP A 15 -11.47 -18.58 -16.07
C ASP A 15 -11.08 -17.13 -15.72
N LEU A 16 -10.80 -16.88 -14.44
CA LEU A 16 -10.43 -15.57 -13.92
C LEU A 16 -8.99 -15.27 -14.34
N MET A 17 -8.83 -14.96 -15.62
CA MET A 17 -7.57 -14.46 -16.16
C MET A 17 -7.42 -13.02 -15.68
N ALA A 18 -6.52 -12.80 -14.73
CA ALA A 18 -6.20 -11.46 -14.25
C ALA A 18 -5.43 -10.70 -15.34
N GLU A 19 -6.05 -9.70 -15.92
CA GLU A 19 -5.36 -8.76 -16.80
C GLU A 19 -4.64 -7.68 -15.97
N PRO A 20 -3.43 -7.25 -16.36
CA PRO A 20 -2.74 -6.15 -15.71
C PRO A 20 -3.58 -4.87 -15.78
N PHE A 21 -3.76 -4.20 -14.65
CA PHE A 21 -4.46 -2.91 -14.61
C PHE A 21 -3.63 -1.83 -15.33
N VAL A 22 -4.19 -1.25 -16.40
CA VAL A 22 -3.46 -0.41 -17.37
C VAL A 22 -3.35 1.07 -16.93
N ASP A 23 -4.09 1.49 -15.91
CA ASP A 23 -4.13 2.90 -15.44
C ASP A 23 -3.73 3.06 -13.96
N GLY A 24 -2.73 2.27 -13.54
CA GLY A 24 -2.25 2.28 -12.16
C GLY A 24 -1.59 3.61 -11.78
N LYS A 25 -2.00 4.19 -10.66
CA LYS A 25 -1.32 5.35 -10.08
C LYS A 25 0.04 4.96 -9.51
N THR A 26 1.04 5.82 -9.73
CA THR A 26 2.36 5.67 -9.09
C THR A 26 2.35 6.28 -7.69
N LEU A 27 3.28 5.85 -6.82
CA LEU A 27 3.46 6.47 -5.51
C LEU A 27 3.77 7.97 -5.63
N GLY A 28 4.54 8.37 -6.64
CA GLY A 28 4.83 9.79 -6.88
C GLY A 28 3.59 10.64 -7.16
N SER A 29 2.55 10.05 -7.78
CA SER A 29 1.33 10.78 -8.17
C SER A 29 0.44 11.19 -7.00
N VAL A 30 0.60 10.57 -5.83
CA VAL A 30 -0.22 10.86 -4.64
C VAL A 30 0.41 11.88 -3.69
N LEU A 31 1.69 12.19 -3.90
CA LEU A 31 2.46 13.02 -2.96
C LEU A 31 1.92 14.45 -2.88
N GLU A 32 1.85 14.97 -1.66
CA GLU A 32 1.55 16.36 -1.38
C GLU A 32 2.76 17.26 -1.67
N LYS A 33 2.44 18.53 -1.92
CA LYS A 33 3.41 19.61 -1.96
C LYS A 33 3.38 20.37 -0.63
N ASP A 34 4.47 21.04 -0.31
CA ASP A 34 4.61 21.94 0.84
C ASP A 34 4.29 21.24 2.17
N VAL A 35 4.81 20.00 2.30
CA VAL A 35 4.59 19.12 3.45
C VAL A 35 5.21 19.69 4.73
N ASP A 36 4.50 19.53 5.85
CA ASP A 36 4.94 19.99 7.17
C ASP A 36 6.28 19.36 7.61
N GLU A 37 7.14 20.17 8.24
CA GLU A 37 8.47 19.77 8.71
C GLU A 37 8.44 18.53 9.63
N LYS A 38 7.34 18.31 10.36
CA LYS A 38 7.19 17.16 11.28
C LYS A 38 7.29 15.79 10.59
N TYR A 39 7.03 15.71 9.28
CA TYR A 39 7.10 14.47 8.52
C TYR A 39 8.51 14.14 8.01
N TYR A 40 9.42 15.12 8.03
CA TYR A 40 10.78 14.91 7.57
C TYR A 40 11.60 14.13 8.58
N ILE A 41 12.39 13.18 8.06
CA ILE A 41 13.26 12.36 8.88
C ILE A 41 14.45 13.21 9.32
N LYS A 42 14.72 13.18 10.64
CA LYS A 42 15.87 13.86 11.23
C LYS A 42 17.16 13.15 10.85
N GLU A 43 18.24 13.91 10.70
CA GLU A 43 19.57 13.40 10.33
C GLU A 43 20.02 12.23 11.23
N GLN A 44 19.84 12.39 12.56
CA GLN A 44 20.18 11.39 13.57
C GLN A 44 19.45 10.04 13.40
N ASP A 45 18.33 10.00 12.67
CA ASP A 45 17.52 8.81 12.46
C ASP A 45 17.85 8.08 11.15
N LEU A 46 18.63 8.68 10.24
CA LEU A 46 18.90 8.14 8.91
C LEU A 46 19.62 6.79 8.93
N GLU A 47 20.59 6.62 9.82
CA GLU A 47 21.32 5.35 9.95
C GLU A 47 20.39 4.23 10.44
N ILE A 48 19.49 4.55 11.38
CA ILE A 48 18.50 3.61 11.88
C ILE A 48 17.56 3.18 10.74
N TRP A 49 17.08 4.11 9.92
CA TRP A 49 16.26 3.78 8.75
C TRP A 49 17.01 2.92 7.74
N THR A 50 18.24 3.29 7.41
CA THR A 50 19.09 2.54 6.46
C THR A 50 19.29 1.09 6.92
N ARG A 51 19.66 0.89 8.20
CA ARG A 51 19.80 -0.45 8.79
C ARG A 51 18.48 -1.22 8.81
N MET A 52 17.38 -0.54 9.12
CA MET A 52 16.07 -1.17 9.25
C MET A 52 15.55 -1.70 7.91
N LYS A 53 15.80 -0.95 6.82
CA LYS A 53 15.40 -1.25 5.43
C LYS A 53 16.35 -2.21 4.72
N GLY A 54 17.62 -2.23 5.10
CA GLY A 54 18.64 -3.13 4.56
C GLY A 54 18.40 -4.60 4.90
N SER A 55 19.13 -5.47 4.19
CA SER A 55 19.13 -6.90 4.45
C SER A 55 19.83 -7.24 5.76
N LYS A 56 19.40 -8.31 6.42
CA LYS A 56 19.98 -8.81 7.67
C LYS A 56 20.27 -10.29 7.54
N SER A 57 21.38 -10.74 8.11
CA SER A 57 21.75 -12.14 8.23
C SER A 57 22.53 -12.29 9.52
N GLU A 58 21.87 -12.75 10.58
CA GLU A 58 22.44 -12.80 11.93
C GLU A 58 21.88 -13.98 12.72
N MET A 59 22.69 -14.54 13.63
CA MET A 59 22.21 -15.53 14.58
C MET A 59 21.41 -14.82 15.68
N ARG A 60 20.19 -15.28 15.93
CA ARG A 60 19.31 -14.76 16.99
C ARG A 60 19.01 -15.88 17.99
N THR A 61 18.83 -15.47 19.24
CA THR A 61 18.42 -16.38 20.32
C THR A 61 17.03 -15.98 20.80
N THR A 62 16.10 -16.94 20.87
CA THR A 62 14.78 -16.69 21.45
C THR A 62 14.87 -16.45 22.96
N ARG A 63 13.79 -15.99 23.58
CA ARG A 63 13.77 -15.79 25.05
C ARG A 63 13.99 -17.11 25.81
N GLU A 64 13.60 -18.22 25.22
CA GLU A 64 13.72 -19.59 25.73
C GLU A 64 15.11 -20.21 25.45
N GLY A 65 16.00 -19.50 24.74
CA GLY A 65 17.38 -19.91 24.50
C GLY A 65 17.64 -20.63 23.17
N PHE A 66 16.63 -20.79 22.30
CA PHE A 66 16.83 -21.44 21.00
C PHE A 66 17.58 -20.51 20.03
N VAL A 67 18.67 -21.00 19.47
CA VAL A 67 19.47 -20.26 18.49
C VAL A 67 18.96 -20.58 17.08
N TYR A 68 18.65 -19.55 16.30
CA TYR A 68 18.24 -19.68 14.90
C TYR A 68 18.95 -18.65 14.03
N HIS A 69 19.11 -18.97 12.74
CA HIS A 69 19.67 -18.04 11.76
C HIS A 69 18.55 -17.17 11.20
N TYR A 70 18.55 -15.88 11.53
CA TYR A 70 17.60 -14.91 11.02
C TYR A 70 18.16 -14.28 9.74
N THR A 71 17.40 -14.40 8.65
CA THR A 71 17.70 -13.73 7.38
C THR A 71 16.50 -12.91 6.92
N GLU A 72 16.76 -11.73 6.37
CA GLU A 72 15.76 -10.82 5.83
C GLU A 72 16.35 -10.07 4.64
N GLY A 73 15.62 -10.00 3.52
CA GLY A 73 16.05 -9.25 2.33
C GLY A 73 16.00 -7.74 2.54
N ALA A 74 16.64 -6.97 1.66
CA ALA A 74 16.46 -5.52 1.64
C ALA A 74 15.09 -5.15 1.02
N ILE A 75 14.54 -4.00 1.39
CA ILE A 75 13.40 -3.38 0.71
C ILE A 75 13.80 -2.00 0.16
N PRO A 76 13.06 -1.47 -0.83
CA PRO A 76 13.35 -0.15 -1.38
C PRO A 76 13.46 0.92 -0.29
N TYR A 77 14.50 1.73 -0.39
CA TYR A 77 14.74 2.87 0.47
C TYR A 77 15.62 3.91 -0.25
N PRO A 78 15.10 5.12 -0.54
CA PRO A 78 13.69 5.51 -0.42
C PRO A 78 12.78 4.68 -1.34
N GLU A 79 11.49 4.81 -1.11
CA GLU A 79 10.47 4.26 -2.01
C GLU A 79 10.59 4.89 -3.40
N PRO A 80 10.46 4.06 -4.45
CA PRO A 80 10.47 4.48 -5.85
C PRO A 80 9.17 5.21 -6.18
N LEU A 81 9.26 6.38 -6.82
CA LEU A 81 8.09 7.22 -7.11
C LEU A 81 7.46 6.96 -8.49
N ASP A 82 8.14 6.20 -9.34
CA ASP A 82 7.80 5.90 -10.73
C ASP A 82 6.95 4.63 -10.89
N ARG A 83 6.62 3.95 -9.79
CA ARG A 83 5.82 2.73 -9.77
C ARG A 83 4.81 2.71 -8.63
N PRO A 84 3.86 1.76 -8.60
CA PRO A 84 2.91 1.65 -7.50
C PRO A 84 3.60 1.47 -6.15
N SER A 85 2.94 1.94 -5.09
CA SER A 85 3.41 1.77 -3.71
C SER A 85 3.44 0.29 -3.32
N ARG A 86 4.28 -0.04 -2.33
CA ARG A 86 4.08 -1.29 -1.58
C ARG A 86 2.79 -1.18 -0.76
N THR A 87 2.30 -2.32 -0.29
CA THR A 87 1.17 -2.37 0.63
C THR A 87 1.48 -1.58 1.91
N MET A 88 0.63 -0.61 2.21
CA MET A 88 0.61 0.11 3.47
C MET A 88 0.09 -0.81 4.59
N LEU A 89 0.75 -0.78 5.74
CA LEU A 89 0.32 -1.55 6.91
C LEU A 89 -0.30 -0.64 7.96
N THR A 90 -1.09 -1.20 8.86
CA THR A 90 -1.69 -0.47 9.99
C THR A 90 -0.64 0.18 10.91
N SER A 91 0.60 -0.28 10.84
CA SER A 91 1.74 0.28 11.57
C SER A 91 2.42 1.45 10.88
N GLU A 92 1.88 2.00 9.78
CA GLU A 92 2.49 3.08 8.98
C GLU A 92 2.94 4.28 9.83
N SER A 93 2.15 4.65 10.85
CA SER A 93 2.48 5.74 11.78
C SER A 93 3.73 5.53 12.66
N SER A 94 4.27 4.31 12.71
CA SER A 94 5.40 3.95 13.56
C SER A 94 6.71 3.84 12.78
N LYS A 95 7.85 3.99 13.47
CA LYS A 95 9.18 3.76 12.88
C LYS A 95 9.45 2.26 12.78
N ASN A 96 9.06 1.64 11.67
CA ASN A 96 9.27 0.22 11.41
C ASN A 96 9.72 -0.01 9.95
N ARG A 97 10.12 -1.24 9.65
CA ARG A 97 10.66 -1.61 8.35
C ARG A 97 9.65 -1.37 7.22
N SER A 98 8.38 -1.67 7.43
CA SER A 98 7.33 -1.58 6.42
C SER A 98 6.91 -0.14 6.11
N THR A 99 7.11 0.80 7.03
CA THR A 99 6.74 2.22 6.88
C THR A 99 7.38 2.84 5.64
N HIS A 100 6.59 3.49 4.81
CA HIS A 100 7.03 4.15 3.59
C HIS A 100 7.91 5.36 3.92
N VAL A 101 9.02 5.46 3.19
CA VAL A 101 9.90 6.63 3.24
C VAL A 101 10.14 7.08 1.82
N VAL A 102 9.73 8.30 1.50
CA VAL A 102 9.90 8.88 0.17
C VAL A 102 10.97 9.95 0.18
N LYS A 103 11.62 10.16 -0.97
CA LYS A 103 12.42 11.36 -1.21
C LYS A 103 11.49 12.43 -1.77
N ASP A 104 11.30 13.50 -1.02
CA ASP A 104 10.44 14.59 -1.42
C ASP A 104 10.95 15.24 -2.73
N PRO A 105 10.14 15.33 -3.80
CA PRO A 105 10.56 15.95 -5.06
C PRO A 105 10.88 17.45 -4.97
N GLN A 106 10.27 18.20 -4.05
CA GLN A 106 10.49 19.64 -3.88
C GLN A 106 11.78 19.93 -3.10
N THR A 107 12.03 19.18 -2.02
CA THR A 107 13.15 19.47 -1.10
C THR A 107 14.34 18.52 -1.24
N GLY A 108 14.14 17.35 -1.86
CA GLY A 108 15.14 16.29 -1.96
C GLY A 108 15.42 15.55 -0.65
N ARG A 109 14.73 15.90 0.45
CA ARG A 109 14.90 15.28 1.78
C ARG A 109 14.03 14.04 1.92
N LEU A 110 14.40 13.16 2.85
CA LEU A 110 13.62 11.95 3.15
C LEU A 110 12.52 12.28 4.17
N ARG A 111 11.30 11.80 3.90
CA ARG A 111 10.14 12.00 4.77
C ARG A 111 9.20 10.80 4.76
N LEU A 112 8.33 10.77 5.75
CA LEU A 112 7.22 9.83 5.84
C LEU A 112 6.05 10.31 4.97
N LEU A 113 5.13 9.39 4.66
CA LEU A 113 3.86 9.74 4.05
C LEU A 113 2.96 10.47 5.05
N THR A 114 2.20 11.45 4.57
CA THR A 114 1.18 12.13 5.37
C THR A 114 -0.11 11.29 5.41
N PRO A 115 -1.06 11.59 6.33
CA PRO A 115 -2.36 10.94 6.31
C PRO A 115 -3.14 11.15 5.01
N ILE A 116 -2.99 12.31 4.37
CA ILE A 116 -3.65 12.63 3.09
C ILE A 116 -3.05 11.79 1.96
N GLU A 117 -1.73 11.64 1.92
CA GLU A 117 -1.07 10.78 0.94
C GLU A 117 -1.50 9.31 1.11
N CYS A 118 -1.67 8.84 2.36
CA CYS A 118 -2.24 7.52 2.66
C CYS A 118 -3.70 7.39 2.19
N GLU A 119 -4.55 8.40 2.40
CA GLU A 119 -5.93 8.42 1.87
C GLU A 119 -5.97 8.30 0.35
N ARG A 120 -5.10 9.05 -0.34
CA ARG A 120 -4.99 9.03 -1.79
C ARG A 120 -4.50 7.69 -2.34
N LEU A 121 -3.61 6.98 -1.62
CA LEU A 121 -3.15 5.64 -2.01
C LEU A 121 -4.32 4.65 -2.09
N ASP A 122 -5.23 4.70 -1.13
CA ASP A 122 -6.41 3.83 -1.11
C ASP A 122 -7.59 4.39 -1.93
N GLY A 123 -7.41 5.57 -2.54
CA GLY A 123 -8.41 6.21 -3.40
C GLY A 123 -9.49 7.01 -2.67
N PHE A 124 -9.28 7.33 -1.39
CA PHE A 124 -10.15 8.21 -0.65
C PHE A 124 -9.89 9.69 -0.96
N PRO A 125 -10.91 10.57 -0.82
CA PRO A 125 -10.71 12.01 -0.87
C PRO A 125 -9.80 12.52 0.23
N ASP A 126 -9.16 13.66 0.01
CA ASP A 126 -8.35 14.34 1.03
C ASP A 126 -9.17 14.61 2.29
N ASN A 127 -8.56 14.35 3.44
CA ASN A 127 -9.16 14.51 4.76
C ASN A 127 -10.35 13.60 5.07
N TRP A 128 -10.53 12.51 4.32
CA TRP A 128 -11.59 11.53 4.57
C TRP A 128 -11.60 10.98 6.00
N THR A 129 -10.43 10.74 6.58
CA THR A 129 -10.27 10.25 7.96
C THR A 129 -10.13 11.37 9.00
N ASN A 130 -10.17 12.64 8.59
CA ASN A 130 -10.04 13.78 9.50
C ASN A 130 -11.36 14.08 10.24
N THR A 131 -11.78 13.15 11.10
CA THR A 131 -13.05 13.21 11.84
C THR A 131 -12.88 13.70 13.29
N GLY A 132 -11.72 14.30 13.61
CA GLY A 132 -11.32 14.62 15.00
C GLY A 132 -10.58 13.49 15.71
N MET A 133 -10.30 12.37 15.03
CA MET A 133 -9.49 11.29 15.56
C MET A 133 -7.99 11.65 15.64
N PRO A 134 -7.20 11.00 16.51
CA PRO A 134 -5.75 11.19 16.53
C PRO A 134 -5.11 10.82 15.19
N GLU A 135 -4.04 11.52 14.80
CA GLU A 135 -3.36 11.29 13.51
C GLU A 135 -2.93 9.83 13.31
N LYS A 136 -2.45 9.16 14.37
CA LYS A 136 -2.10 7.74 14.33
C LYS A 136 -3.27 6.83 13.91
N PHE A 137 -4.49 7.19 14.27
CA PHE A 137 -5.69 6.43 13.91
C PHE A 137 -6.04 6.62 12.43
N ARG A 138 -5.69 7.76 11.82
CA ARG A 138 -5.85 7.97 10.37
C ARG A 138 -5.04 6.93 9.58
N TYR A 139 -3.77 6.75 9.92
CA TYR A 139 -2.93 5.69 9.33
C TYR A 139 -3.46 4.28 9.62
N PHE A 140 -3.95 4.03 10.83
CA PHE A 140 -4.53 2.74 11.19
C PHE A 140 -5.77 2.40 10.35
N CYS A 141 -6.63 3.39 10.07
CA CYS A 141 -7.77 3.24 9.18
C CYS A 141 -7.32 2.89 7.76
N MET A 142 -6.36 3.64 7.21
CA MET A 142 -5.88 3.40 5.84
C MET A 142 -5.16 2.06 5.70
N GLY A 143 -4.34 1.66 6.67
CA GLY A 143 -3.69 0.33 6.64
C GLY A 143 -4.65 -0.87 6.73
N ASN A 144 -5.94 -0.67 7.03
CA ASN A 144 -6.99 -1.70 6.99
C ASN A 144 -8.01 -1.47 5.85
N ALA A 145 -7.88 -0.38 5.11
CA ALA A 145 -8.87 0.01 4.12
C ALA A 145 -8.81 -0.89 2.88
N LEU A 146 -9.90 -0.87 2.12
CA LEU A 146 -9.94 -1.42 0.78
C LEU A 146 -9.75 -0.29 -0.22
N VAL A 147 -9.11 -0.59 -1.35
CA VAL A 147 -8.89 0.40 -2.41
C VAL A 147 -10.23 0.74 -3.07
N VAL A 148 -10.64 2.01 -3.00
CA VAL A 148 -11.96 2.50 -3.41
C VAL A 148 -12.30 2.08 -4.84
N GLY A 149 -11.37 2.28 -5.79
CA GLY A 149 -11.60 1.94 -7.19
C GLY A 149 -11.85 0.44 -7.43
N VAL A 150 -11.19 -0.44 -6.67
CA VAL A 150 -11.40 -1.89 -6.78
C VAL A 150 -12.81 -2.26 -6.30
N ILE A 151 -13.24 -1.69 -5.17
CA ILE A 151 -14.58 -1.96 -4.62
C ILE A 151 -15.67 -1.38 -5.52
N GLU A 152 -15.45 -0.21 -6.11
CA GLU A 152 -16.38 0.37 -7.09
C GLU A 152 -16.53 -0.53 -8.33
N MET A 153 -15.43 -1.06 -8.87
CA MET A 153 -15.46 -1.99 -10.01
C MET A 153 -16.26 -3.25 -9.68
N MET A 154 -16.03 -3.85 -8.51
CA MET A 154 -16.79 -5.02 -8.05
C MET A 154 -18.28 -4.69 -7.90
N GLY A 155 -18.61 -3.54 -7.30
CA GLY A 155 -19.98 -3.10 -7.11
C GLY A 155 -20.74 -2.90 -8.43
N LYS A 156 -20.12 -2.25 -9.42
CA LYS A 156 -20.69 -2.09 -10.76
C LYS A 156 -20.98 -3.43 -11.41
N LYS A 157 -20.06 -4.39 -11.31
CA LYS A 157 -20.27 -5.72 -11.90
C LYS A 157 -21.41 -6.47 -11.23
N LEU A 158 -21.53 -6.38 -9.91
CA LEU A 158 -22.65 -6.98 -9.19
C LEU A 158 -23.99 -6.38 -9.58
N ILE A 159 -24.08 -5.05 -9.77
CA ILE A 159 -25.31 -4.38 -10.21
C ILE A 159 -25.72 -4.87 -11.60
N GLU A 160 -24.79 -4.89 -12.56
CA GLU A 160 -25.03 -5.42 -13.91
C GLU A 160 -25.62 -6.84 -13.86
N MET A 161 -25.00 -7.74 -13.09
CA MET A 161 -25.46 -9.13 -12.96
C MET A 161 -26.82 -9.28 -12.28
N ILE A 162 -27.22 -8.33 -11.42
CA ILE A 162 -28.52 -8.33 -10.75
C ILE A 162 -29.59 -7.81 -11.72
N GLU A 163 -29.29 -6.74 -12.46
CA GLU A 163 -30.22 -6.12 -13.41
C GLU A 163 -30.47 -7.02 -14.63
N GLU A 164 -29.47 -7.75 -15.14
CA GLU A 164 -29.64 -8.73 -16.23
C GLU A 164 -30.52 -9.94 -15.85
N LYS A 165 -30.68 -10.21 -14.55
CA LYS A 165 -31.50 -11.31 -14.04
C LYS A 165 -32.91 -10.89 -13.64
N ALA A 166 -33.22 -9.59 -13.66
CA ALA A 166 -34.52 -9.03 -13.31
C ALA A 166 -35.42 -8.91 -14.55
#